data_AF-A0A074ZGQ5-F1
#
_entry.id   AF-A0A074ZGQ5-F1
#
_cell.length_a   1.000
_cell.length_b   1.000
_cell.length_c   1.000
_cell.angle_alpha   90.00
_cell.angle_beta   90.00
_cell.angle_gamma   90.00
#
_symmetry.space_group_name_H-M   'P 1'
#
loop_
_entity.id
_entity.type
_entity.pdbx_description
1 polymer ?
#
loop_
_entity_poly.entity_id
_entity_poly.type
_entity_poly.pdbx_seq_one_letter_code
_entity_poly.pdbx_strand_id
1 'polypeptide(L)'
;MGNNACAAMRELVGGPSGPEKGTNLVSSKDLLVFATDPESSSTQAEMIFGNPGGPRFRGSPRLKGTTLAIIKPHAVSDGLIGSVWTAIRERGFCISAARLYRLSKADAAEFLEVYKGVAHEYPEMLDQLASGPCVALEIATMEEGVDVQKTFREFVGPVDPEIAKFLRPQTLRAKFGIDKIRNAVHCTDLPEDAELENLRVWGRKWRRVKGASLGLAGNLTNQGMPSFGPCPARDIRPNDVMFAY
;
A
#
# COMPACT_ATOMS: atom_id res chain seq x y z
N MET A 1 -31.95 -2.54 -17.23
CA MET A 1 -31.40 -1.41 -16.45
C MET A 1 -29.95 -1.75 -16.16
N GLY A 2 -29.01 -0.95 -16.66
CA GLY A 2 -27.59 -1.28 -16.58
C GLY A 2 -27.10 -1.21 -15.14
N ASN A 3 -26.50 -2.30 -14.66
CA ASN A 3 -25.78 -2.36 -13.39
C ASN A 3 -24.55 -1.44 -13.51
N ASN A 4 -24.68 -0.15 -13.18
CA ASN A 4 -23.54 0.75 -13.06
C ASN A 4 -23.06 0.78 -11.60
N ALA A 5 -21.74 0.83 -11.40
CA ALA A 5 -21.13 0.77 -10.07
C ALA A 5 -21.60 1.92 -9.17
N CYS A 6 -21.85 3.10 -9.73
CA CYS A 6 -22.38 4.25 -9.00
C CYS A 6 -23.76 3.99 -8.39
N ALA A 7 -24.65 3.29 -9.09
CA ALA A 7 -25.98 2.92 -8.59
C ALA A 7 -25.88 1.87 -7.48
N ALA A 8 -25.04 0.85 -7.68
CA ALA A 8 -24.81 -0.19 -6.66
C ALA A 8 -24.22 0.40 -5.37
N MET A 9 -23.24 1.31 -5.47
CA MET A 9 -22.66 2.00 -4.32
C MET A 9 -23.67 2.90 -3.62
N ARG A 10 -24.54 3.58 -4.38
CA ARG A 10 -25.59 4.42 -3.80
C ARG A 10 -26.62 3.61 -3.03
N GLU A 11 -27.01 2.44 -3.53
CA GLU A 11 -27.91 1.53 -2.83
C GLU A 11 -27.27 1.00 -1.53
N LEU A 12 -25.98 0.63 -1.59
CA LEU A 12 -25.25 0.13 -0.43
C LEU A 12 -25.08 1.19 0.67
N VAL A 13 -24.85 2.45 0.29
CA VAL A 13 -24.66 3.57 1.23
C VAL A 13 -25.99 4.14 1.73
N GLY A 14 -26.98 4.34 0.84
CA GLY A 14 -28.24 5.01 1.14
C GLY A 14 -29.38 4.08 1.58
N GLY A 15 -29.24 2.76 1.42
CA GLY A 15 -30.32 1.80 1.62
C GLY A 15 -31.44 1.90 0.58
N PRO A 16 -32.43 0.99 0.61
CA PRO A 16 -33.49 0.89 -0.41
C PRO A 16 -34.47 2.07 -0.44
N SER A 17 -34.42 2.97 0.56
CA SER A 17 -35.36 4.09 0.73
C SER A 17 -34.76 5.49 0.51
N GLY A 18 -33.56 5.59 -0.06
CA GLY A 18 -32.93 6.87 -0.35
C GLY A 18 -32.34 7.58 0.88
N PRO A 19 -31.61 8.69 0.66
CA PRO A 19 -30.63 9.26 1.61
C PRO A 19 -31.21 9.86 2.89
N GLU A 20 -32.53 9.78 3.14
CA GLU A 20 -33.18 10.48 4.26
C GLU A 20 -33.67 9.59 5.40
N LYS A 21 -33.67 8.26 5.27
CA LYS A 21 -34.06 7.38 6.38
C LYS A 21 -33.24 6.09 6.41
N GLY A 22 -32.07 6.15 7.02
CA GLY A 22 -31.28 4.97 7.34
C GLY A 22 -30.25 5.28 8.42
N THR A 23 -30.47 4.79 9.63
CA THR A 23 -29.48 4.78 10.73
C THR A 23 -28.38 3.74 10.47
N ASN A 24 -27.78 3.75 9.27
CA ASN A 24 -26.69 2.86 8.93
C ASN A 24 -25.37 3.58 9.14
N LEU A 25 -24.43 2.93 9.83
CA LEU A 25 -23.08 3.43 10.14
C LEU A 25 -22.34 3.96 8.89
N VAL A 26 -22.71 3.45 7.72
CA VAL A 26 -22.14 3.73 6.39
C VAL A 26 -22.79 4.94 5.70
N SER A 27 -23.95 5.41 6.19
CA SER A 27 -24.73 6.51 5.63
C SER A 27 -24.38 7.89 6.22
N SER A 28 -23.37 7.98 7.09
CA SER A 28 -22.88 9.28 7.53
C SER A 28 -22.24 9.99 6.34
N LYS A 29 -22.79 11.15 5.95
CA LYS A 29 -22.27 12.00 4.87
C LYS A 29 -20.80 12.41 5.10
N ASP A 30 -20.31 12.28 6.33
CA ASP A 30 -18.94 12.62 6.73
C ASP A 30 -17.95 11.46 6.56
N LEU A 31 -18.40 10.22 6.35
CA LEU A 31 -17.55 9.03 6.25
C LEU A 31 -17.29 8.57 4.81
N LEU A 32 -18.24 8.79 3.90
CA LEU A 32 -18.13 8.38 2.49
C LEU A 32 -18.60 9.49 1.55
N VAL A 33 -17.74 9.85 0.61
CA VAL A 33 -18.05 10.76 -0.50
C VAL A 33 -18.24 9.92 -1.76
N PHE A 34 -19.40 10.04 -2.41
CA PHE A 34 -19.67 9.36 -3.68
C PHE A 34 -20.04 10.38 -4.75
N ALA A 35 -19.64 10.11 -5.99
CA ALA A 35 -20.06 10.91 -7.13
C ALA A 35 -21.55 10.66 -7.46
N THR A 36 -22.27 11.74 -7.75
CA THR A 36 -23.69 11.70 -8.11
C THR A 36 -23.92 11.23 -9.54
N ASP A 37 -22.94 11.44 -10.41
CA ASP A 37 -23.01 11.24 -11.85
C ASP A 37 -21.64 10.76 -12.39
N PRO A 38 -21.61 10.08 -13.55
CA PRO A 38 -20.38 9.55 -14.11
C PRO A 38 -19.31 10.60 -14.45
N GLU A 39 -19.73 11.82 -14.82
CA GLU A 39 -18.81 12.90 -15.19
C GLU A 39 -18.06 13.41 -13.95
N SER A 40 -18.79 13.70 -12.87
CA SER A 40 -18.25 14.02 -11.55
C SER A 40 -17.35 12.90 -11.01
N SER A 41 -17.72 11.63 -11.23
CA SER A 41 -16.88 10.48 -10.86
C SER A 41 -15.55 10.49 -11.61
N SER A 42 -15.56 10.75 -12.92
CA SER A 42 -14.35 10.83 -13.72
C SER A 42 -13.46 11.99 -13.28
N THR A 43 -14.03 13.17 -13.02
CA THR A 43 -13.29 14.33 -12.53
C THR A 43 -12.69 14.09 -11.15
N GLN A 44 -13.43 13.51 -10.21
CA GLN A 44 -12.92 13.16 -8.87
C GLN A 44 -11.80 12.10 -8.96
N ALA A 45 -11.99 11.08 -9.79
CA ALA A 45 -10.97 10.07 -10.05
C ALA A 45 -9.71 10.71 -10.66
N GLU A 46 -9.84 11.66 -11.59
CA GLU A 46 -8.71 12.37 -12.16
C GLU A 46 -8.01 13.28 -11.12
N MET A 47 -8.76 13.90 -10.21
CA MET A 47 -8.17 14.69 -9.12
C MET A 47 -7.32 13.84 -8.16
N ILE A 48 -7.77 12.62 -7.87
CA ILE A 48 -7.13 11.71 -6.91
C ILE A 48 -6.03 10.88 -7.58
N PHE A 49 -6.30 10.32 -8.76
CA PHE A 49 -5.45 9.36 -9.46
C PHE A 49 -4.79 9.91 -10.73
N GLY A 50 -5.32 10.98 -11.34
CA GLY A 50 -4.89 11.49 -12.64
C GLY A 50 -3.52 12.18 -12.65
N ASN A 51 -2.94 12.48 -11.48
CA ASN A 51 -1.56 12.94 -11.39
C ASN A 51 -0.80 12.34 -10.19
N PRO A 52 -0.40 11.06 -10.28
CA PRO A 52 0.38 10.40 -9.24
C PRO A 52 1.73 11.11 -9.05
N GLY A 53 1.87 11.89 -7.97
CA GLY A 53 3.09 12.64 -7.66
C GLY A 53 3.16 14.07 -8.21
N GLY A 54 2.03 14.63 -8.66
CA GLY A 54 1.89 16.07 -8.92
C GLY A 54 1.88 16.91 -7.62
N PRO A 55 1.90 18.25 -7.72
CA PRO A 55 1.97 19.16 -6.56
C PRO A 55 0.81 19.01 -5.55
N ARG A 56 -0.29 18.38 -5.97
CA ARG A 56 -1.49 18.15 -5.18
C ARG A 56 -1.51 16.79 -4.44
N PHE A 57 -0.54 15.92 -4.67
CA PHE A 57 -0.45 14.62 -4.01
C PHE A 57 0.08 14.79 -2.57
N ARG A 58 -0.82 14.72 -1.58
CA ARG A 58 -0.53 14.92 -0.14
C ARG A 58 -0.40 13.62 0.67
N GLY A 59 -0.22 12.47 0.02
CA GLY A 59 0.12 11.21 0.71
C GLY A 59 1.62 11.02 0.78
N SER A 60 2.33 11.87 1.54
CA SER A 60 3.77 11.71 1.70
C SER A 60 4.05 10.57 2.68
N PRO A 61 4.74 9.49 2.25
CA PRO A 61 5.18 8.45 3.17
C PRO A 61 6.15 9.06 4.18
N ARG A 62 6.21 8.48 5.38
CA ARG A 62 7.11 8.95 6.45
C ARG A 62 8.57 8.65 6.12
N LEU A 63 8.83 7.60 5.34
CA LEU A 63 10.12 7.13 4.82
C LEU A 63 11.18 6.75 5.87
N LYS A 64 11.11 7.29 7.09
CA LYS A 64 12.00 6.98 8.22
C LYS A 64 11.26 6.24 9.31
N GLY A 65 11.91 5.23 9.89
CA GLY A 65 11.32 4.40 10.95
C GLY A 65 10.10 3.59 10.48
N THR A 66 10.02 3.31 9.18
CA THR A 66 8.95 2.53 8.56
C THR A 66 9.51 1.34 7.79
N THR A 67 8.66 0.38 7.45
CA THR A 67 8.99 -0.78 6.63
C THR A 67 8.00 -0.93 5.48
N LEU A 68 8.46 -1.54 4.39
CA LEU A 68 7.61 -1.84 3.24
C LEU A 68 6.95 -3.20 3.44
N ALA A 69 5.65 -3.25 3.18
CA ALA A 69 4.92 -4.51 3.00
C ALA A 69 4.25 -4.53 1.63
N ILE A 70 4.29 -5.66 0.95
CA ILE A 70 3.57 -5.86 -0.31
C ILE A 70 2.61 -7.03 -0.16
N ILE A 71 1.32 -6.77 -0.34
CA ILE A 71 0.30 -7.80 -0.52
C ILE A 71 0.40 -8.29 -1.96
N LYS A 72 0.78 -9.56 -2.12
CA LYS A 72 1.10 -10.17 -3.41
C LYS A 72 -0.16 -10.37 -4.28
N PRO A 73 0.01 -10.49 -5.62
CA PRO A 73 -1.13 -10.59 -6.54
C PRO A 73 -2.14 -11.70 -6.28
N HIS A 74 -1.71 -12.86 -5.80
CA HIS A 74 -2.64 -13.94 -5.46
C HIS A 74 -3.55 -13.54 -4.29
N ALA A 75 -3.00 -12.99 -3.21
CA ALA A 75 -3.78 -12.55 -2.05
C ALA A 75 -4.71 -11.37 -2.40
N VAL A 76 -4.31 -10.50 -3.32
CA VAL A 76 -5.18 -9.46 -3.87
C VAL A 76 -6.35 -10.08 -4.65
N SER A 77 -6.07 -11.05 -5.52
CA SER A 77 -7.08 -11.73 -6.34
C SER A 77 -8.07 -12.53 -5.50
N ASP A 78 -7.62 -13.10 -4.39
CA ASP A 78 -8.43 -13.84 -3.42
C ASP A 78 -9.24 -12.92 -2.47
N GLY A 79 -9.18 -11.59 -2.66
CA GLY A 79 -9.91 -10.62 -1.85
C GLY A 79 -9.38 -10.44 -0.42
N LEU A 80 -8.14 -10.87 -0.14
CA LEU A 80 -7.57 -10.89 1.21
C LEU A 80 -7.04 -9.53 1.68
N ILE A 81 -7.08 -8.48 0.86
CA ILE A 81 -6.56 -7.14 1.19
C ILE A 81 -7.13 -6.65 2.54
N GLY A 82 -8.45 -6.70 2.70
CA GLY A 82 -9.11 -6.25 3.93
C GLY A 82 -8.71 -7.07 5.15
N SER A 83 -8.58 -8.39 5.00
CA SER A 83 -8.18 -9.28 6.10
C SER A 83 -6.74 -9.04 6.55
N VAL A 84 -5.82 -8.86 5.61
CA VAL A 84 -4.42 -8.51 5.90
C VAL A 84 -4.35 -7.13 6.56
N TRP A 85 -5.09 -6.16 6.04
CA TRP A 85 -5.16 -4.81 6.61
C TRP A 85 -5.61 -4.83 8.07
N THR A 86 -6.70 -5.54 8.37
CA THR A 86 -7.23 -5.69 9.72
C THR A 86 -6.21 -6.37 10.63
N ALA A 87 -5.58 -7.46 10.19
CA ALA A 87 -4.56 -8.15 10.99
C ALA A 87 -3.36 -7.24 11.35
N ILE A 88 -2.92 -6.39 10.42
CA ILE A 88 -1.85 -5.40 10.66
C ILE A 88 -2.29 -4.40 11.74
N ARG A 89 -3.51 -3.87 11.62
CA ARG A 89 -4.10 -2.90 12.55
C ARG A 89 -4.29 -3.49 13.95
N GLU A 90 -4.81 -4.71 14.06
CA GLU A 90 -5.04 -5.40 15.33
C GLU A 90 -3.73 -5.72 16.06
N ARG A 91 -2.65 -5.92 15.31
CA ARG A 91 -1.31 -6.12 15.90
C ARG A 91 -0.71 -4.85 16.49
N GLY A 92 -1.31 -3.68 16.26
CA GLY A 92 -0.85 -2.38 16.76
C GLY A 92 -0.05 -1.56 15.75
N PHE A 93 0.12 -2.05 14.52
CA PHE A 93 0.79 -1.29 13.48
C PHE A 93 -0.13 -0.25 12.83
N CYS A 94 0.48 0.82 12.34
CA CYS A 94 -0.17 1.85 11.55
C CYS A 94 0.24 1.73 10.08
N ILE A 95 -0.70 1.93 9.17
CA ILE A 95 -0.43 2.03 7.74
C ILE A 95 -0.40 3.52 7.39
N SER A 96 0.76 4.06 7.03
CA SER A 96 0.93 5.48 6.71
C SER A 96 0.71 5.81 5.24
N ALA A 97 0.96 4.85 4.35
CA ALA A 97 0.69 4.98 2.92
C ALA A 97 0.28 3.64 2.34
N ALA A 98 -0.60 3.66 1.33
CA ALA A 98 -1.01 2.48 0.58
C ALA A 98 -1.12 2.84 -0.91
N ARG A 99 -0.73 1.91 -1.79
CA ARG A 99 -0.86 2.08 -3.24
C ARG A 99 -1.07 0.73 -3.92
N LEU A 100 -2.08 0.67 -4.78
CA LEU A 100 -2.24 -0.45 -5.73
C LEU A 100 -1.25 -0.25 -6.89
N TYR A 101 -0.52 -1.31 -7.24
CA TYR A 101 0.52 -1.27 -8.25
C TYR A 101 0.47 -2.53 -9.12
N ARG A 102 0.91 -2.44 -10.38
CA ARG A 102 1.08 -3.60 -11.26
C ARG A 102 2.50 -3.57 -11.82
N LEU A 103 3.35 -4.46 -11.32
CA LEU A 103 4.76 -4.54 -11.73
C LEU A 103 4.90 -5.19 -13.10
N SER A 104 5.74 -4.61 -13.95
CA SER A 104 6.27 -5.32 -15.10
C SER A 104 7.28 -6.38 -14.62
N LYS A 105 7.57 -7.40 -15.45
CA LYS A 105 8.58 -8.40 -15.09
C LYS A 105 9.98 -7.79 -14.92
N ALA A 106 10.30 -6.73 -15.66
CA ALA A 106 11.55 -5.98 -15.50
C ALA A 106 11.58 -5.23 -14.15
N ASP A 107 10.46 -4.59 -13.79
CA ASP A 107 10.32 -3.86 -12.52
C ASP A 107 10.41 -4.80 -11.33
N ALA A 108 9.77 -5.97 -11.42
CA ALA A 108 9.85 -7.02 -10.42
C ALA A 108 11.29 -7.54 -10.26
N ALA A 109 12.05 -7.63 -11.36
CA ALA A 109 13.45 -8.08 -11.34
C ALA A 109 14.38 -7.04 -10.71
N GLU A 110 14.15 -5.75 -10.95
CA GLU A 110 14.86 -4.67 -10.25
C GLU A 110 14.50 -4.65 -8.76
N PHE A 111 13.22 -4.86 -8.42
CA PHE A 111 12.75 -4.88 -7.05
C PHE A 111 13.32 -6.06 -6.24
N LEU A 112 13.36 -7.25 -6.83
CA LEU A 112 13.87 -8.47 -6.19
C LEU A 112 15.34 -8.76 -6.49
N GLU A 113 16.10 -7.79 -7.02
CA GLU A 113 17.49 -7.99 -7.48
C GLU A 113 18.38 -8.66 -6.42
N VAL A 114 18.20 -8.30 -5.15
CA VAL A 114 18.96 -8.85 -4.02
C VAL A 114 18.77 -10.37 -3.82
N TYR A 115 17.67 -10.93 -4.33
CA TYR A 115 17.38 -12.37 -4.27
C TYR A 115 17.94 -13.15 -5.46
N LYS A 116 18.46 -12.45 -6.48
CA LYS A 116 18.99 -13.07 -7.70
C LYS A 116 20.22 -13.90 -7.37
N GLY A 117 20.14 -15.21 -7.62
CA GLY A 117 21.23 -16.16 -7.35
C GLY A 117 21.32 -16.62 -5.88
N VAL A 118 20.47 -16.09 -4.99
CA VAL A 118 20.35 -16.53 -3.60
C VAL A 118 19.13 -17.43 -3.43
N ALA A 119 17.99 -17.03 -3.98
CA ALA A 119 16.76 -17.82 -3.97
C ALA A 119 16.71 -18.70 -5.22
N HIS A 120 16.54 -20.01 -5.05
CA HIS A 120 16.36 -20.93 -6.18
C HIS A 120 15.07 -20.59 -6.93
N GLU A 121 14.04 -20.19 -6.20
CA GLU A 121 12.71 -19.90 -6.72
C GLU A 121 12.56 -18.46 -7.28
N TYR A 122 13.68 -17.77 -7.50
CA TYR A 122 13.71 -16.40 -7.99
C TYR A 122 12.90 -16.20 -9.29
N PRO A 123 13.01 -17.05 -10.33
CA PRO A 123 12.20 -16.90 -11.54
C PRO A 123 10.69 -16.94 -11.27
N GLU A 124 10.24 -17.86 -10.42
CA GLU A 124 8.85 -18.03 -10.04
C GLU A 124 8.35 -16.86 -9.18
N MET A 125 9.20 -16.30 -8.33
CA MET A 125 8.89 -15.08 -7.56
C MET A 125 8.61 -13.89 -8.48
N LEU A 126 9.41 -13.71 -9.54
CA LEU A 126 9.20 -12.66 -10.53
C LEU A 126 7.88 -12.83 -11.26
N ASP A 127 7.59 -14.05 -11.73
CA ASP A 127 6.36 -14.35 -12.45
C ASP A 127 5.14 -14.17 -11.55
N GLN A 128 5.22 -14.56 -10.28
CA GLN A 128 4.15 -14.33 -9.32
C GLN A 128 3.93 -12.84 -9.08
N LEU A 129 4.98 -12.04 -8.92
CA LEU A 129 4.85 -10.60 -8.63
C LEU A 129 4.35 -9.81 -9.85
N ALA A 130 4.67 -10.26 -11.07
CA ALA A 130 4.21 -9.66 -12.33
C ALA A 130 2.84 -10.19 -12.80
N SER A 131 2.31 -11.25 -12.17
CA SER A 131 1.05 -11.90 -12.60
C SER A 131 -0.18 -11.01 -12.51
N GLY A 132 -0.18 -10.02 -11.61
CA GLY A 132 -1.37 -9.23 -11.32
C GLY A 132 -1.10 -7.96 -10.51
N PRO A 133 -2.18 -7.27 -10.07
CA PRO A 133 -2.05 -6.13 -9.19
C PRO A 133 -1.60 -6.55 -7.78
N CYS A 134 -0.70 -5.80 -7.17
CA CYS A 134 -0.26 -5.93 -5.79
C CYS A 134 -0.57 -4.64 -5.02
N VAL A 135 -0.63 -4.71 -3.68
CA VAL A 135 -0.81 -3.53 -2.83
C VAL A 135 0.46 -3.30 -2.02
N ALA A 136 1.12 -2.17 -2.24
CA ALA A 136 2.24 -1.72 -1.42
C ALA A 136 1.73 -0.90 -0.25
N LEU A 137 2.23 -1.19 0.95
CA LEU A 137 1.88 -0.55 2.21
C LEU A 137 3.16 -0.06 2.89
N GLU A 138 3.13 1.18 3.38
CA GLU A 138 4.13 1.68 4.31
C GLU A 138 3.63 1.43 5.73
N ILE A 139 4.39 0.64 6.49
CA ILE A 139 4.05 0.26 7.86
C ILE A 139 4.89 1.06 8.84
N ALA A 140 4.24 1.64 9.84
CA ALA A 140 4.82 2.39 10.94
C ALA A 140 4.31 1.86 12.27
N THR A 141 5.01 2.19 13.36
CA THR A 141 4.49 2.08 14.72
C THR A 141 4.43 3.47 15.37
N MET A 142 3.56 3.62 16.36
CA MET A 142 3.53 4.81 17.22
C MET A 142 4.38 4.61 18.49
N GLU A 143 4.85 3.38 18.74
CA GLU A 143 5.68 3.05 19.90
C GLU A 143 7.11 3.55 19.70
N GLU A 144 7.57 4.42 20.60
CA GLU A 144 8.94 4.92 20.58
C GLU A 144 9.95 3.82 20.92
N GLY A 145 11.09 3.81 20.24
CA GLY A 145 12.19 2.87 20.50
C GLY A 145 12.00 1.46 19.92
N VAL A 146 10.91 1.20 19.18
CA VAL A 146 10.66 -0.09 18.53
C VAL A 146 11.28 -0.15 17.14
N ASP A 147 12.04 -1.21 16.88
CA ASP A 147 12.49 -1.58 15.54
C ASP A 147 11.29 -2.12 14.74
N VAL A 148 10.68 -1.24 13.94
CA VAL A 148 9.49 -1.57 13.14
C VAL A 148 9.79 -2.68 12.14
N GLN A 149 10.96 -2.65 11.51
CA GLN A 149 11.35 -3.64 10.50
C GLN A 149 11.42 -5.03 11.10
N LYS A 150 12.15 -5.19 12.21
CA LYS A 150 12.29 -6.47 12.91
C LYS A 150 10.94 -6.97 13.43
N THR A 151 10.20 -6.11 14.12
CA THR A 151 8.93 -6.49 14.76
C THR A 151 7.88 -6.86 13.71
N PHE A 152 7.84 -6.14 12.59
CA PHE A 152 6.94 -6.47 11.49
C PHE A 152 7.35 -7.76 10.78
N ARG A 153 8.65 -8.00 10.54
CA ARG A 153 9.15 -9.26 9.96
C ARG A 153 8.80 -10.47 10.82
N GLU A 154 8.90 -10.35 12.14
CA GLU A 154 8.47 -11.39 13.08
C GLU A 154 6.97 -11.67 13.01
N PHE A 155 6.16 -10.63 12.81
CA PHE A 155 4.71 -10.74 12.62
C PHE A 155 4.32 -11.33 11.26
N VAL A 156 5.06 -11.03 10.20
CA VAL A 156 4.86 -11.60 8.87
C VAL A 156 5.15 -13.10 8.88
N GLY A 157 6.21 -13.51 9.59
CA GLY A 157 6.57 -14.91 9.81
C GLY A 157 7.47 -15.52 8.72
N PRO A 158 7.82 -16.81 8.87
CA PRO A 158 8.69 -17.53 7.93
C PRO A 158 8.20 -17.47 6.48
N VAL A 159 9.14 -17.42 5.52
CA VAL A 159 8.85 -17.31 4.07
C VAL A 159 7.94 -18.43 3.59
N ASP A 160 8.14 -19.64 4.11
CA ASP A 160 7.32 -20.82 3.82
C ASP A 160 6.07 -20.83 4.72
N PRO A 161 4.84 -20.73 4.14
CA PRO A 161 3.60 -20.78 4.89
C PRO A 161 3.39 -22.06 5.70
N GLU A 162 3.90 -23.22 5.25
CA GLU A 162 3.75 -24.48 5.99
C GLU A 162 4.55 -24.44 7.30
N ILE A 163 5.80 -23.97 7.20
CA ILE A 163 6.66 -23.75 8.36
C ILE A 163 6.04 -22.67 9.27
N ALA A 164 5.51 -21.60 8.69
CA ALA A 164 4.85 -20.53 9.44
C ALA A 164 3.64 -21.05 10.22
N LYS A 165 2.78 -21.89 9.61
CA LYS A 165 1.62 -22.52 10.27
C LYS A 165 2.05 -23.38 11.46
N PHE A 166 3.13 -24.14 11.30
CA PHE A 166 3.64 -25.02 12.36
C PHE A 166 4.29 -24.25 13.52
N LEU A 167 5.18 -23.30 13.22
CA LEU A 167 5.96 -22.60 14.25
C LEU A 167 5.21 -21.42 14.88
N ARG A 168 4.47 -20.65 14.07
CA ARG A 168 3.87 -19.38 14.45
C ARG A 168 2.54 -19.14 13.70
N PRO A 169 1.46 -19.85 14.08
CA PRO A 169 0.18 -19.85 13.34
C PRO A 169 -0.51 -18.47 13.28
N GLN A 170 -0.10 -17.53 14.13
CA GLN A 170 -0.67 -16.18 14.16
C GLN A 170 -0.05 -15.20 13.15
N THR A 171 0.98 -15.63 12.42
CA THR A 171 1.69 -14.77 11.46
C THR A 171 0.91 -14.58 10.15
N LEU A 172 1.20 -13.50 9.40
CA LEU A 172 0.49 -13.21 8.15
C LEU A 172 0.67 -14.33 7.11
N ARG A 173 1.90 -14.85 6.95
CA ARG A 173 2.18 -15.95 6.01
C ARG A 173 1.52 -17.25 6.45
N ALA A 174 1.40 -17.50 7.75
CA ALA A 174 0.66 -18.65 8.25
C ALA A 174 -0.84 -18.58 7.93
N LYS A 175 -1.46 -17.41 8.11
CA LYS A 175 -2.90 -17.21 7.92
C LYS A 175 -3.31 -17.15 6.45
N PHE A 176 -2.51 -16.47 5.62
CA PHE A 176 -2.91 -16.11 4.27
C PHE A 176 -2.05 -16.76 3.18
N GLY A 177 -0.92 -17.38 3.54
CA GLY A 177 -0.02 -18.01 2.58
C GLY A 177 -0.48 -19.39 2.13
N ILE A 178 -0.25 -19.66 0.84
CA ILE A 178 -0.56 -20.92 0.15
C ILE A 178 0.70 -21.79 0.07
N ASP A 179 1.77 -21.26 -0.52
CA ASP A 179 3.06 -21.93 -0.70
C ASP A 179 4.22 -20.91 -0.65
N LYS A 180 5.46 -21.37 -0.82
CA LYS A 180 6.67 -20.52 -0.77
C LYS A 180 6.62 -19.31 -1.72
N ILE A 181 6.03 -19.46 -2.91
CA ILE A 181 5.94 -18.40 -3.92
C ILE A 181 4.75 -17.50 -3.63
N ARG A 182 3.61 -18.13 -3.33
CA ARG A 182 2.32 -17.52 -2.98
C ARG A 182 2.17 -17.44 -1.46
N ASN A 183 3.08 -16.71 -0.83
CA ASN A 183 3.12 -16.56 0.62
C ASN A 183 2.40 -15.32 1.15
N ALA A 184 1.41 -14.79 0.42
CA ALA A 184 0.60 -13.60 0.70
C ALA A 184 1.33 -12.25 0.82
N VAL A 185 2.34 -12.14 1.68
CA VAL A 185 2.98 -10.86 2.04
C VAL A 185 4.50 -10.93 1.88
N HIS A 186 5.03 -9.98 1.13
CA HIS A 186 6.46 -9.65 1.13
C HIS A 186 6.72 -8.54 2.15
N CYS A 187 7.85 -8.63 2.86
CA CYS A 187 8.32 -7.63 3.81
C CYS A 187 9.83 -7.47 3.63
N THR A 188 10.36 -6.29 3.98
CA THR A 188 11.80 -6.03 3.94
C THR A 188 12.55 -6.98 4.88
N ASP A 189 13.49 -7.75 4.34
CA ASP A 189 14.24 -8.74 5.10
C ASP A 189 15.53 -8.16 5.74
N LEU A 190 16.12 -7.10 5.18
CA LEU A 190 17.32 -6.44 5.70
C LEU A 190 17.02 -5.04 6.27
N PRO A 191 17.51 -4.69 7.48
CA PRO A 191 17.26 -3.38 8.09
C PRO A 191 17.72 -2.22 7.21
N GLU A 192 18.87 -2.37 6.54
CA GLU A 192 19.47 -1.34 5.69
C GLU A 192 18.68 -1.12 4.39
N ASP A 193 17.87 -2.10 3.98
CA ASP A 193 17.11 -2.07 2.74
C ASP A 193 15.71 -1.46 2.88
N ALA A 194 15.20 -1.29 4.11
CA ALA A 194 13.85 -0.76 4.32
C ALA A 194 13.68 0.63 3.72
N GLU A 195 14.67 1.51 3.91
CA GLU A 195 14.67 2.85 3.33
C GLU A 195 14.81 2.81 1.80
N LEU A 196 15.65 1.92 1.27
CA LEU A 196 15.86 1.75 -0.17
C LEU A 196 14.60 1.21 -0.87
N GLU A 197 13.95 0.21 -0.31
CA GLU A 197 12.69 -0.36 -0.81
C GLU A 197 11.56 0.66 -0.72
N ASN A 198 11.42 1.35 0.41
CA ASN A 198 10.46 2.45 0.54
C ASN A 198 10.75 3.54 -0.51
N LEU A 199 12.02 3.90 -0.75
CA LEU A 199 12.36 4.87 -1.78
C LEU A 199 12.10 4.33 -3.20
N ARG A 200 12.21 3.04 -3.45
CA ARG A 200 11.87 2.44 -4.75
C ARG A 200 10.36 2.54 -5.02
N VAL A 201 9.54 2.20 -4.03
CA VAL A 201 8.06 2.22 -4.16
C VAL A 201 7.49 3.64 -4.11
N TRP A 202 8.01 4.47 -3.21
CA TRP A 202 7.44 5.79 -2.91
C TRP A 202 8.25 6.96 -3.49
N GLY A 203 9.50 6.72 -3.88
CA GLY A 203 10.42 7.77 -4.31
C GLY A 203 10.19 8.27 -5.73
N ARG A 204 10.73 9.47 -5.99
CA ARG A 204 10.55 10.19 -7.26
C ARG A 204 11.24 9.56 -8.46
N LYS A 205 12.16 8.61 -8.26
CA LYS A 205 12.96 8.01 -9.34
C LYS A 205 12.16 7.01 -10.16
N TRP A 206 11.30 6.22 -9.50
CA TRP A 206 10.31 5.38 -10.16
C TRP A 206 9.23 6.20 -10.89
N ARG A 207 8.95 7.42 -10.43
CA ARG A 207 7.98 8.34 -11.08
C ARG A 207 8.37 8.83 -12.47
N ARG A 208 9.60 8.60 -12.97
CA ARG A 208 10.09 9.24 -14.21
C ARG A 208 10.20 8.31 -15.42
N VAL A 209 10.02 7.00 -15.26
CA VAL A 209 10.07 6.09 -16.41
C VAL A 209 8.68 5.99 -17.02
N LYS A 210 8.49 6.71 -18.12
CA LYS A 210 7.29 6.85 -18.99
C LYS A 210 6.36 8.01 -18.64
N GLY A 211 6.80 9.22 -19.02
CA GLY A 211 5.89 10.36 -19.16
C GLY A 211 6.54 11.74 -19.28
N ALA A 212 7.71 11.88 -19.91
CA ALA A 212 8.21 13.19 -20.37
C ALA A 212 9.44 13.00 -21.27
N SER A 213 9.24 12.85 -22.57
CA SER A 213 10.20 13.35 -23.54
C SER A 213 9.86 14.82 -23.79
N LEU A 214 10.59 15.74 -23.15
CA LEU A 214 10.87 17.09 -23.66
C LEU A 214 11.86 17.76 -22.69
N GLY A 215 12.93 18.29 -23.28
CA GLY A 215 14.17 18.63 -22.60
C GLY A 215 14.07 19.76 -21.59
N LEU A 216 15.03 19.81 -20.68
CA LEU A 216 16.08 20.82 -20.71
C LEU A 216 17.15 20.42 -19.68
N ALA A 217 18.41 20.45 -20.12
CA ALA A 217 19.57 20.35 -19.25
C ALA A 217 19.57 21.51 -18.24
N GLY A 218 19.89 21.22 -16.98
CA GLY A 218 20.01 22.22 -15.93
C GLY A 218 20.68 21.64 -14.69
N ASN A 219 21.88 22.14 -14.42
CA ASN A 219 22.85 21.71 -13.42
C ASN A 219 22.30 21.36 -12.02
N LEU A 220 22.81 20.25 -11.48
CA LEU A 220 22.78 19.92 -10.06
C LEU A 220 23.75 20.83 -9.31
N THR A 221 23.25 21.65 -8.39
CA THR A 221 24.07 22.17 -7.28
C THR A 221 23.39 21.90 -5.95
N ASN A 222 24.21 21.47 -4.99
CA ASN A 222 23.93 21.28 -3.58
C ASN A 222 23.08 22.42 -3.01
N GLN A 223 21.86 22.12 -2.59
CA GLN A 223 21.20 22.87 -1.52
C GLN A 223 20.71 21.88 -0.46
N GLY A 224 21.11 22.15 0.79
CA GLY A 224 21.04 21.26 1.93
C GLY A 224 19.64 20.72 2.23
N MET A 225 19.61 19.49 2.74
CA MET A 225 18.41 18.90 3.32
C MET A 225 17.99 19.71 4.55
N PRO A 226 16.71 20.09 4.70
CA PRO A 226 16.23 20.67 5.94
C PRO A 226 16.28 19.60 7.04
N SER A 227 16.81 19.96 8.21
CA SER A 227 16.71 19.15 9.42
C SER A 227 15.24 19.11 9.86
N PHE A 228 14.69 17.90 9.94
CA PHE A 228 13.35 17.69 10.48
C PHE A 228 13.48 17.53 12.01
N GLY A 229 12.96 18.50 12.75
CA GLY A 229 12.80 18.40 14.20
C GLY A 229 11.77 17.33 14.61
N PRO A 230 11.65 17.03 15.92
CA PRO A 230 10.69 16.03 16.39
C PRO A 230 9.26 16.42 16.00
N CYS A 231 8.47 15.39 15.69
CA CYS A 231 7.09 15.51 15.24
C CYS A 231 6.29 16.32 16.28
N PRO A 232 5.66 17.46 15.92
CA PRO A 232 4.74 18.09 16.85
C PRO A 232 3.58 17.12 17.05
N ALA A 233 3.27 16.81 18.32
CA ALA A 233 2.02 16.20 18.71
C ALA A 233 0.87 17.08 18.20
N ARG A 234 0.43 16.83 16.97
CA ARG A 234 -0.74 17.48 16.40
C ARG A 234 -1.90 16.54 16.63
N ASP A 235 -2.82 17.01 17.47
CA ASP A 235 -4.19 16.52 17.56
C ASP A 235 -4.63 16.03 16.18
N ILE A 236 -4.86 14.72 16.09
CA ILE A 236 -5.46 14.08 14.93
C ILE A 236 -6.85 14.71 14.83
N ARG A 237 -7.01 15.67 13.92
CA ARG A 237 -8.35 16.20 13.63
C ARG A 237 -9.11 15.11 12.87
N PRO A 238 -10.44 15.00 13.06
CA PRO A 238 -11.26 13.94 12.46
C PRO A 238 -11.15 13.79 10.92
N ASN A 239 -10.55 14.77 10.23
CA ASN A 239 -10.47 14.83 8.76
C ASN A 239 -9.11 14.42 8.16
N ASP A 240 -8.15 13.94 8.96
CA ASP A 240 -6.81 13.58 8.45
C ASP A 240 -6.70 12.12 7.93
N VAL A 241 -7.83 11.40 7.80
CA VAL A 241 -7.86 10.04 7.23
C VAL A 241 -8.50 10.06 5.84
N MET A 242 -7.69 10.31 4.81
CA MET A 242 -8.10 10.07 3.43
C MET A 242 -8.00 8.58 3.14
N PHE A 243 -9.13 7.87 3.29
CA PHE A 243 -9.27 6.52 2.75
C PHE A 243 -9.36 6.61 1.23
N ALA A 244 -8.39 5.99 0.54
CA ALA A 244 -8.49 5.71 -0.87
C ALA A 244 -8.95 4.25 -1.05
N TYR A 245 -10.21 4.08 -1.47
CA TYR A 245 -10.67 2.94 -2.26
C TYR A 245 -11.43 3.51 -3.46
#